data_AF-A0AAC9J1Z3-F1
#
_entry.id   AF-A0AAC9J1Z3-F1
#
_cell.length_a   1.000
_cell.length_b   1.000
_cell.length_c   1.000
_cell.angle_alpha   90.00
_cell.angle_beta   90.00
_cell.angle_gamma   90.00
#
_symmetry.space_group_name_H-M   'P 1'
#
loop_
_entity.id
_entity.type
_entity.pdbx_description
1 polymer ?
#
loop_
_entity_poly.entity_id
_entity_poly.type
_entity_poly.pdbx_seq_one_letter_code
_entity_poly.pdbx_strand_id
1 'polypeptide(L)'
;MNKFSRGSITLILFAFILLLVNWSIIQFSEPISLIAYLLLFVSGILGIVAFLRKESGFLKGSCLLCIAAILFFISWFKPLEITRVTTWLQKII
;
A
#
# COMPACT_ATOMS: atom_id res chain seq x y z
N MET A 1 -21.54 -4.25 2.34
CA MET A 1 -20.19 -3.86 1.84
C MET A 1 -20.04 -4.27 0.39
N ASN A 2 -19.89 -3.29 -0.51
CA ASN A 2 -19.70 -3.52 -1.94
C ASN A 2 -18.35 -4.17 -2.24
N LYS A 3 -18.28 -4.85 -3.39
CA LYS A 3 -17.14 -5.70 -3.80
C LYS A 3 -15.83 -4.89 -3.88
N PHE A 4 -15.89 -3.63 -4.36
CA PHE A 4 -14.72 -2.77 -4.54
C PHE A 4 -14.13 -2.27 -3.21
N SER A 5 -14.98 -1.76 -2.31
CA SER A 5 -14.54 -1.32 -0.98
C SER A 5 -13.93 -2.48 -0.17
N ARG A 6 -14.52 -3.68 -0.26
CA ARG A 6 -13.96 -4.88 0.40
C ARG A 6 -12.60 -5.26 -0.18
N GLY A 7 -12.49 -5.28 -1.51
CA GLY A 7 -11.24 -5.61 -2.21
C GLY A 7 -10.10 -4.66 -1.87
N SER A 8 -10.38 -3.35 -1.83
CA SER A 8 -9.37 -2.35 -1.45
C SER A 8 -8.87 -2.56 -0.02
N ILE A 9 -9.76 -2.78 0.95
CA ILE A 9 -9.37 -3.02 2.35
C ILE A 9 -8.55 -4.30 2.50
N THR A 10 -8.92 -5.39 1.82
CA THR A 10 -8.15 -6.63 1.88
C THR A 10 -6.74 -6.47 1.31
N LEU A 11 -6.60 -5.69 0.23
CA LEU A 11 -5.29 -5.40 -0.36
C LEU A 11 -4.45 -4.49 0.54
N ILE A 12 -5.05 -3.49 1.17
CA ILE A 12 -4.37 -2.63 2.15
C ILE A 12 -3.81 -3.47 3.31
N LEU A 13 -4.65 -4.34 3.87
CA LEU A 13 -4.26 -5.24 4.97
C LEU A 13 -3.09 -6.13 4.55
N PHE A 14 -3.18 -6.74 3.37
CA PHE A 14 -2.13 -7.62 2.88
C PHE A 14 -0.82 -6.87 2.60
N ALA A 15 -0.89 -5.69 1.99
CA ALA A 15 0.28 -4.85 1.75
C ALA A 15 0.94 -4.37 3.06
N PHE A 16 0.14 -4.00 4.05
CA PHE A 16 0.63 -3.58 5.36
C PHE A 16 1.34 -4.73 6.09
N ILE A 17 0.78 -5.94 6.05
CA ILE A 17 1.43 -7.13 6.62
C ILE A 17 2.77 -7.39 5.93
N LEU A 18 2.82 -7.33 4.59
CA LEU A 18 4.07 -7.50 3.85
C LEU A 18 5.13 -6.47 4.25
N LEU A 19 4.76 -5.21 4.42
CA LEU A 19 5.68 -4.17 4.88
C LEU A 19 6.17 -4.42 6.30
N LEU A 20 5.28 -4.76 7.23
CA LEU A 20 5.66 -5.07 8.61
C LEU A 20 6.62 -6.27 8.68
N VAL A 21 6.31 -7.33 7.94
CA VAL A 21 7.18 -8.51 7.84
C VAL A 21 8.53 -8.08 7.28
N ASN A 22 8.55 -7.35 6.16
CA ASN A 22 9.80 -6.92 5.54
C ASN A 22 10.63 -5.98 6.43
N TRP A 23 9.98 -5.15 7.25
CA TRP A 23 10.65 -4.28 8.20
C TRP A 23 11.19 -5.01 9.42
N SER A 24 10.60 -6.15 9.78
CA SER A 24 11.01 -6.97 10.92
C SER A 24 12.17 -7.93 10.59
N ILE A 25 12.44 -8.17 9.31
CA ILE A 25 13.55 -9.03 8.87
C ILE A 25 14.88 -8.26 8.99
N ILE A 26 15.92 -8.94 9.47
CA ILE A 26 17.28 -8.41 9.67
C ILE A 26 17.86 -7.84 8.36
N GLN A 27 17.59 -8.51 7.25
CA GLN A 27 17.89 -8.03 5.90
C GLN A 27 16.63 -7.59 5.19
N PHE A 28 16.59 -6.32 4.82
CA PHE A 28 15.52 -5.74 4.03
C PHE A 28 15.47 -6.39 2.64
N SER A 29 14.29 -6.82 2.22
CA SER A 29 14.06 -7.38 0.87
C SER A 29 13.40 -6.34 -0.03
N GLU A 30 14.11 -5.93 -1.09
CA GLU A 30 13.59 -5.02 -2.10
C GLU A 30 12.40 -5.60 -2.89
N PRO A 31 12.40 -6.87 -3.34
CA PRO A 31 11.25 -7.48 -4.03
C PRO A 31 9.95 -7.44 -3.22
N ILE A 32 10.03 -7.75 -1.91
CA ILE A 32 8.86 -7.78 -1.04
C ILE A 32 8.25 -6.38 -0.90
N SER A 33 9.10 -5.36 -0.75
CA SER A 33 8.67 -3.97 -0.67
C SER A 33 8.00 -3.51 -1.96
N LEU A 34 8.58 -3.88 -3.12
CA LEU A 34 8.01 -3.56 -4.42
C LEU A 34 6.61 -4.16 -4.59
N ILE A 35 6.43 -5.43 -4.22
CA ILE A 35 5.12 -6.09 -4.24
C ILE A 35 4.14 -5.34 -3.32
N ALA A 36 4.55 -5.01 -2.09
CA ALA A 36 3.69 -4.30 -1.15
C ALA A 36 3.28 -2.90 -1.68
N TYR A 37 4.20 -2.16 -2.29
CA TYR A 37 3.91 -0.86 -2.90
C TYR A 37 2.95 -0.96 -4.09
N LEU A 38 3.11 -1.97 -4.94
CA LEU A 38 2.17 -2.24 -6.03
C LEU A 38 0.78 -2.58 -5.50
N LEU A 39 0.68 -3.36 -4.43
CA LEU A 39 -0.61 -3.65 -3.81
C LEU A 39 -1.24 -2.41 -3.20
N LEU A 40 -0.47 -1.55 -2.52
CA LEU A 40 -0.96 -0.26 -2.03
C LEU A 40 -1.47 0.60 -3.19
N PHE A 41 -0.74 0.65 -4.31
CA PHE A 41 -1.13 1.41 -5.48
C PHE A 41 -2.46 0.91 -6.08
N VAL A 42 -2.60 -0.40 -6.29
CA VAL A 42 -3.85 -1.02 -6.78
C VAL A 42 -5.00 -0.80 -5.80
N SER A 43 -4.72 -0.90 -4.49
CA SER A 43 -5.73 -0.64 -3.46
C SER A 43 -6.22 0.81 -3.48
N GLY A 44 -5.32 1.77 -3.73
CA GLY A 44 -5.64 3.19 -3.90
C GLY A 44 -6.53 3.44 -5.10
N ILE A 45 -6.21 2.84 -6.26
CA ILE A 45 -7.07 2.92 -7.45
C ILE A 45 -8.47 2.38 -7.14
N LEU A 46 -8.58 1.21 -6.51
CA LEU A 46 -9.87 0.64 -6.12
C LEU A 46 -10.64 1.52 -5.13
N GLY A 47 -9.92 2.16 -4.19
CA GLY A 47 -10.50 3.11 -3.24
C GLY A 47 -11.06 4.35 -3.92
N ILE A 48 -10.32 4.93 -4.87
CA ILE A 48 -10.76 6.07 -5.69
C ILE A 48 -11.96 5.68 -6.56
N VAL A 49 -11.94 4.51 -7.19
CA VAL A 49 -13.06 4.01 -8.00
C VAL A 49 -14.32 3.82 -7.14
N ALA A 50 -14.18 3.26 -5.94
CA ALA A 50 -15.30 3.14 -5.00
C ALA A 50 -15.85 4.51 -4.58
N PHE A 51 -14.97 5.49 -4.36
CA PHE A 51 -15.34 6.88 -4.06
C PHE A 51 -16.15 7.49 -5.21
N LEU A 52 -15.64 7.45 -6.44
CA LEU A 52 -16.27 7.99 -7.65
C LEU A 52 -17.62 7.33 -7.95
N ARG A 53 -17.77 6.03 -7.71
CA ARG A 53 -19.02 5.29 -7.92
C ARG A 53 -20.13 5.60 -6.91
N LYS A 54 -19.95 6.58 -6.00
CA LYS A 54 -20.96 6.99 -4.99
C LYS A 54 -21.57 5.83 -4.17
N GLU A 55 -20.87 4.69 -4.04
CA GLU A 55 -21.22 3.63 -3.10
C GLU A 55 -21.53 4.19 -1.69
N SER A 56 -22.65 3.80 -1.07
CA SER A 56 -22.99 4.27 0.27
C SER A 56 -22.13 3.57 1.32
N GLY A 57 -21.39 4.33 2.13
CA GLY A 57 -20.66 3.77 3.26
C GLY A 57 -19.56 4.66 3.82
N PHE A 58 -19.49 4.73 5.15
CA PHE A 58 -18.40 5.33 5.94
C PHE A 58 -17.01 4.77 5.56
N LEU A 59 -16.98 3.52 5.08
CA LEU A 59 -15.78 2.77 4.65
C LEU A 59 -15.01 3.40 3.47
N LYS A 60 -15.57 4.39 2.78
CA LYS A 60 -14.92 5.07 1.64
C LYS A 60 -13.81 6.01 2.05
N GLY A 61 -14.12 6.91 2.97
CA GLY A 61 -13.17 7.89 3.49
C GLY A 61 -12.08 7.20 4.30
N SER A 62 -12.46 6.19 5.09
CA SER A 62 -11.51 5.43 5.90
C SER A 62 -10.49 4.68 5.06
N CYS A 63 -10.85 4.21 3.86
CA CYS A 63 -9.93 3.49 2.98
C CYS A 63 -8.80 4.38 2.46
N LEU A 64 -9.15 5.58 1.99
CA LEU A 64 -8.17 6.58 1.53
C LEU A 64 -7.32 7.10 2.70
N LEU A 65 -7.94 7.32 3.86
CA LEU A 65 -7.23 7.71 5.09
C LEU A 65 -6.23 6.63 5.53
N CYS A 66 -6.59 5.35 5.47
CA CYS A 66 -5.66 4.25 5.79
C CYS A 66 -4.46 4.23 4.83
N ILE A 67 -4.68 4.41 3.53
CA ILE A 67 -3.58 4.46 2.56
C ILE A 67 -2.68 5.65 2.83
N ALA A 68 -3.26 6.83 3.07
CA ALA A 68 -2.50 8.04 3.41
C ALA A 68 -1.67 7.85 4.69
N ALA A 69 -2.25 7.23 5.73
CA ALA A 69 -1.53 6.92 6.96
C ALA A 69 -0.36 5.96 6.71
N ILE A 70 -0.56 4.88 5.95
CA ILE A 70 0.51 3.91 5.64
C ILE A 70 1.65 4.59 4.85
N LEU A 71 1.33 5.41 3.83
CA LEU A 71 2.33 6.16 3.08
C LEU A 71 3.09 7.16 3.96
N PHE A 72 2.39 7.81 4.90
CA PHE A 72 3.01 8.67 5.89
C PHE A 72 3.99 7.89 6.78
N PHE A 73 3.59 6.72 7.28
CA PHE A 73 4.47 5.84 8.07
C PHE A 73 5.71 5.41 7.29
N ILE A 74 5.58 4.99 6.03
CA ILE A 74 6.72 4.63 5.18
C ILE A 74 7.67 5.82 5.04
N SER A 75 7.12 6.99 4.70
CA SER A 75 7.91 8.21 4.50
C SER A 75 8.61 8.68 5.78
N TRP A 76 7.98 8.47 6.95
CA TRP A 76 8.53 8.92 8.23
C TRP A 76 9.60 7.97 8.78
N PHE A 77 9.32 6.66 8.81
CA PHE A 77 10.20 5.68 9.44
C PHE A 77 11.34 5.24 8.53
N LYS A 78 11.11 5.18 7.21
CA LYS A 78 12.11 4.75 6.23
C LYS A 78 12.05 5.62 4.97
N PRO A 79 12.41 6.91 5.05
CA PRO A 79 12.29 7.87 3.95
C PRO A 79 13.02 7.47 2.67
N LEU A 80 14.12 6.72 2.79
CA LEU A 80 14.94 6.26 1.65
C LEU A 80 14.50 4.92 1.09
N GLU A 81 13.46 4.28 1.64
CA GLU A 81 13.03 2.95 1.21
C GLU A 81 12.56 2.94 -0.24
N ILE A 82 11.76 3.94 -0.62
CA ILE A 82 11.30 4.10 -2.00
C ILE A 82 12.50 4.25 -2.93
N THR A 83 13.46 5.11 -2.57
CA THR A 83 14.69 5.30 -3.35
C THR A 83 15.46 3.98 -3.50
N ARG A 84 15.66 3.24 -2.41
CA ARG A 84 16.36 1.94 -2.41
C ARG A 84 15.71 0.94 -3.36
N VAL A 85 14.38 0.80 -3.28
CA VAL A 85 13.62 -0.10 -4.17
C VAL A 85 13.74 0.34 -5.62
N THR A 86 13.67 1.65 -5.91
CA THR A 86 13.81 2.15 -7.28
C THR A 86 15.23 1.95 -7.84
N THR A 87 16.28 2.16 -7.03
CA THR A 87 17.67 1.93 -7.45
C THR A 87 17.96 0.45 -7.68
N TRP A 88 17.42 -0.42 -6.82
CA TRP A 88 17.51 -1.87 -7.01
C TRP A 88 16.82 -2.31 -8.31
N LEU A 89 15.63 -1.77 -8.59
CA LEU A 89 14.89 -2.05 -9.82
C LEU A 89 15.69 -1.62 -11.07
N GLN A 90 16.30 -0.44 -11.03
CA GLN A 90 17.18 0.06 -12.11
C GLN A 90 18.42 -0.80 -12.33
N LYS A 91 18.91 -1.50 -11.30
CA LYS A 91 20.08 -2.38 -11.41
C LYS A 91 19.73 -3.73 -12.06
N ILE A 92 18.46 -4.13 -12.01
CA ILE A 92 17.98 -5.41 -12.56
C ILE A 92 17.54 -5.27 -14.03
N ILE A 93 17.01 -4.11 -14.41
CA ILE A 93 16.64 -3.75 -15.79
C ILE A 93 17.91 -3.43 -16.57
#